data_AF-A0A1G4AXU5-F1
#
_entry.id   AF-A0A1G4AXU5-F1
#
_cell.length_a   1.000
_cell.length_b   1.000
_cell.length_c   1.000
_cell.angle_alpha   90.00
_cell.angle_beta   90.00
_cell.angle_gamma   90.00
#
_symmetry.space_group_name_H-M   'P 1'
#
loop_
_entity.id
_entity.type
_entity.pdbx_description
1 polymer ?
#
loop_
_entity_poly.entity_id
_entity_poly.type
_entity_poly.pdbx_seq_one_letter_code
_entity_poly.pdbx_strand_id
1 'polypeptide(L)'
;MFESNETCTFNIAPASHGHILTLSCLDKSGIVRALTGFFAAAKLNVLDLQQVSDLVSEKFLVRVHFGPTETESTEHLKGPLDALAADVQLDWYRIRPVTRKLRTLILVSKIGHCLNDLLFRANSGQLPIDIPLIVSNHNEYQGTAGNYGIDSHHLPVNKDTEDEREEAILRLVKENDTKLVVLASYMQVLTSQLCAAMSGKIINIHHPFLPSFKGAKPYHQAYERGVKIIGSTSHIVTADLDEGPIIEQRVARIDHCMSPRMWSRKDSTFRASSGRYGRVDCRGACVPQQD
;
A
#
# COMPACT_ATOMS: atom_id res chain seq x y z
N MET A 1 -30.51 13.85 -13.18
CA MET A 1 -29.33 14.74 -13.13
C MET A 1 -28.67 14.53 -11.79
N PHE A 2 -27.66 13.65 -11.72
CA PHE A 2 -26.77 13.59 -10.56
C PHE A 2 -25.48 14.27 -11.00
N GLU A 3 -25.27 15.50 -10.53
CA GLU A 3 -24.02 16.21 -10.71
C GLU A 3 -22.94 15.50 -9.88
N SER A 4 -21.91 15.05 -10.57
CA SER A 4 -20.71 14.48 -9.99
C SER A 4 -19.81 15.61 -9.49
N ASN A 5 -19.95 15.98 -8.22
CA ASN A 5 -18.92 16.67 -7.45
C ASN A 5 -19.26 16.52 -5.98
N GLU A 6 -18.63 15.55 -5.32
CA GLU A 6 -18.17 15.60 -3.93
C GLU A 6 -17.75 14.19 -3.50
N THR A 7 -16.61 14.12 -2.82
CA THR A 7 -16.12 12.94 -2.12
C THR A 7 -17.24 12.30 -1.30
N CYS A 8 -17.68 11.11 -1.72
CA CYS A 8 -18.65 10.31 -0.98
C CYS A 8 -17.98 9.80 0.31
N THR A 9 -17.98 10.61 1.36
CA THR A 9 -17.78 10.16 2.73
C THR A 9 -19.10 9.58 3.21
N PHE A 10 -19.24 8.25 3.12
CA PHE A 10 -20.35 7.55 3.73
C PHE A 10 -20.27 7.72 5.25
N ASN A 11 -21.13 8.58 5.82
CA ASN A 11 -21.46 8.55 7.24
C ASN A 11 -22.33 7.31 7.48
N ILE A 12 -21.71 6.23 7.97
CA ILE A 12 -22.41 5.02 8.41
C ILE A 12 -22.87 5.25 9.86
N ALA A 13 -24.13 4.90 10.14
CA ALA A 13 -24.75 4.90 11.46
C ALA A 13 -23.89 4.16 12.52
N PRO A 14 -24.03 4.49 13.82
CA PRO A 14 -23.20 3.89 14.86
C PRO A 14 -23.54 2.39 15.04
N ALA A 15 -22.49 1.56 15.08
CA ALA A 15 -22.47 0.13 15.43
C ALA A 15 -22.89 -0.93 14.37
N SER A 16 -22.73 -0.69 13.08
CA SER A 16 -22.63 -1.80 12.10
C SER A 16 -21.17 -2.05 11.72
N HIS A 17 -20.58 -3.13 12.25
CA HIS A 17 -19.28 -3.60 11.78
C HIS A 17 -19.43 -4.15 10.36
N GLY A 18 -18.43 -3.92 9.52
CA GLY A 18 -18.34 -4.48 8.17
C GLY A 18 -17.04 -5.25 8.02
N HIS A 19 -17.03 -6.18 7.08
CA HIS A 19 -15.86 -6.97 6.72
C HIS A 19 -15.51 -6.82 5.24
N ILE A 20 -14.23 -6.98 4.93
CA ILE A 20 -13.72 -7.02 3.56
C ILE A 20 -13.25 -8.43 3.28
N LEU A 21 -13.79 -9.03 2.21
CA LEU A 21 -13.30 -10.25 1.59
C LEU A 21 -12.55 -9.88 0.31
N THR A 22 -11.34 -10.38 0.15
CA THR A 22 -10.57 -10.35 -1.10
C THR A 22 -10.18 -11.76 -1.49
N LEU A 23 -10.27 -12.10 -2.76
CA LEU A 23 -9.95 -13.44 -3.26
C LEU A 23 -9.39 -13.40 -4.68
N SER A 24 -8.72 -14.49 -5.05
CA SER A 24 -8.22 -14.78 -6.39
C SER A 24 -8.48 -16.24 -6.74
N CYS A 25 -8.85 -16.50 -7.98
CA CYS A 25 -8.93 -17.83 -8.56
C CYS A 25 -8.76 -17.79 -10.08
N LEU A 26 -8.78 -18.95 -10.73
CA LEU A 26 -8.94 -19.03 -12.18
C LEU A 26 -10.35 -18.55 -12.58
N ASP A 27 -10.44 -17.82 -13.69
CA ASP A 27 -11.72 -17.30 -14.19
C ASP A 27 -12.60 -18.43 -14.73
N LYS A 28 -13.83 -18.52 -14.21
CA LYS A 28 -14.83 -19.51 -14.60
C LYS A 28 -16.24 -19.00 -14.35
N SER A 29 -17.18 -19.54 -15.13
CA SER A 29 -18.60 -19.22 -14.94
C SER A 29 -19.08 -19.64 -13.54
N GLY A 30 -19.89 -18.79 -12.90
CA GLY A 30 -20.57 -19.10 -11.64
C GLY A 30 -19.91 -18.57 -10.37
N ILE A 31 -18.70 -17.99 -10.42
CA ILE A 31 -18.01 -17.47 -9.23
C ILE A 31 -18.84 -16.40 -8.51
N VAL A 32 -19.33 -15.40 -9.25
CA VAL A 32 -20.15 -14.30 -8.69
C VAL A 32 -21.45 -14.84 -8.07
N ARG A 33 -22.07 -15.84 -8.72
CA ARG A 33 -23.28 -16.49 -8.20
C ARG A 33 -23.00 -17.23 -6.89
N ALA A 34 -21.89 -17.95 -6.81
CA ALA A 34 -21.48 -18.68 -5.60
C ALA A 34 -21.20 -17.71 -4.45
N LEU A 35 -20.51 -16.60 -4.71
CA LEU A 35 -20.22 -15.56 -3.72
C LEU A 35 -21.49 -14.86 -3.22
N THR A 36 -22.33 -14.37 -4.13
CA THR A 36 -23.58 -13.70 -3.75
C THR A 36 -24.55 -14.64 -3.04
N GLY A 37 -24.62 -15.90 -3.47
CA GLY A 37 -25.39 -16.95 -2.80
C GLY A 37 -24.89 -17.26 -1.39
N PHE A 38 -23.57 -17.29 -1.19
CA PHE A 38 -22.95 -17.42 0.13
C PHE A 38 -23.38 -16.30 1.07
N PHE A 39 -23.26 -15.03 0.64
CA PHE A 39 -23.66 -13.88 1.45
C PHE A 39 -25.15 -13.91 1.79
N ALA A 40 -26.00 -14.26 0.81
CA ALA A 40 -27.43 -14.39 1.04
C ALA A 40 -27.77 -15.50 2.06
N ALA A 41 -27.12 -16.67 1.96
CA ALA A 41 -27.31 -17.77 2.91
C ALA A 41 -26.84 -17.42 4.33
N ALA A 42 -25.76 -16.64 4.44
CA ALA A 42 -25.26 -16.11 5.70
C ALA A 42 -26.06 -14.91 6.25
N LYS A 43 -27.12 -14.48 5.54
CA LYS A 43 -27.92 -13.28 5.87
C LYS A 43 -27.08 -12.00 5.97
N LEU A 44 -26.03 -11.90 5.16
CA LEU A 44 -25.14 -10.75 5.08
C LEU A 44 -25.49 -9.91 3.85
N ASN A 45 -25.47 -8.59 3.99
CA ASN A 45 -25.68 -7.68 2.86
C ASN A 45 -24.35 -7.28 2.22
N VAL A 46 -24.32 -7.21 0.90
CA VAL A 46 -23.16 -6.70 0.15
C VAL A 46 -23.29 -5.19 0.03
N LEU A 47 -22.28 -4.46 0.55
CA LEU A 47 -22.27 -3.00 0.58
C LEU A 47 -21.50 -2.42 -0.62
N ASP A 48 -20.41 -3.08 -1.03
CA ASP A 48 -19.62 -2.73 -2.21
C ASP A 48 -18.98 -4.00 -2.77
N LEU A 49 -19.00 -4.15 -4.09
CA LEU A 49 -18.45 -5.30 -4.79
C LEU A 49 -17.70 -4.83 -6.03
N GLN A 50 -16.45 -5.23 -6.13
CA GLN A 50 -15.57 -4.95 -7.26
C GLN A 50 -15.01 -6.28 -7.78
N GLN A 51 -15.09 -6.48 -9.09
CA GLN A 51 -14.57 -7.66 -9.75
C GLN A 51 -13.69 -7.28 -10.94
N VAL A 52 -12.68 -8.08 -11.20
CA VAL A 52 -11.82 -7.97 -12.38
C VAL A 52 -11.59 -9.37 -12.94
N SER A 53 -11.89 -9.54 -14.23
CA SER A 53 -11.48 -10.70 -15.02
C SER A 53 -10.28 -10.30 -15.85
N ASP A 54 -9.12 -10.86 -15.55
CA ASP A 54 -7.92 -10.72 -16.37
C ASP A 54 -7.88 -11.85 -17.40
N LEU A 55 -8.13 -11.52 -18.67
CA LEU A 55 -8.14 -12.48 -19.76
C LEU A 55 -6.74 -12.95 -20.17
N VAL A 56 -5.68 -12.25 -19.78
CA VAL A 56 -4.31 -12.61 -20.13
C VAL A 56 -3.76 -13.62 -19.14
N SER A 57 -3.94 -13.37 -17.84
CA SER A 57 -3.53 -14.30 -16.79
C SER A 57 -4.60 -15.35 -16.46
N GLU A 58 -5.78 -15.25 -17.07
CA GLU A 58 -6.97 -16.07 -16.77
C GLU A 58 -7.38 -16.04 -15.29
N LYS A 59 -7.08 -14.93 -14.59
CA LYS A 59 -7.38 -14.77 -13.16
C LYS A 59 -8.64 -13.96 -12.95
N PHE A 60 -9.39 -14.35 -11.94
CA PHE A 60 -10.56 -13.64 -11.45
C PHE A 60 -10.29 -13.11 -10.04
N LEU A 61 -10.39 -11.79 -9.88
CA LEU A 61 -10.12 -11.10 -8.63
C LEU A 61 -11.39 -10.41 -8.14
N VAL A 62 -11.71 -10.58 -6.87
CA VAL A 62 -12.87 -9.93 -6.25
C VAL A 62 -12.50 -9.29 -4.94
N ARG A 63 -13.10 -8.13 -4.71
CA ARG A 63 -13.17 -7.46 -3.43
C ARG A 63 -14.63 -7.21 -3.07
N VAL A 64 -15.05 -7.70 -1.91
CA VAL A 64 -16.41 -7.51 -1.38
C VAL A 64 -16.32 -6.85 -0.01
N HIS A 65 -16.98 -5.72 0.16
CA HIS A 65 -17.30 -5.15 1.47
C HIS A 65 -18.74 -5.55 1.81
N PHE A 66 -18.93 -6.20 2.95
CA PHE A 66 -20.23 -6.72 3.37
C PHE A 66 -20.47 -6.48 4.87
N GLY A 67 -21.74 -6.52 5.27
CA GLY A 67 -22.22 -6.26 6.63
C GLY A 67 -23.73 -6.06 6.62
N PRO A 68 -24.35 -5.53 7.68
CA PRO A 68 -23.77 -5.34 9.01
C PRO A 68 -23.45 -6.69 9.67
N THR A 69 -22.40 -6.74 10.50
CA THR A 69 -22.12 -7.88 11.37
C THR A 69 -22.26 -7.49 12.83
N GLU A 70 -22.74 -8.43 13.65
CA GLU A 70 -22.89 -8.23 15.10
C GLU A 70 -21.53 -8.20 15.81
N THR A 71 -20.51 -8.83 15.22
CA THR A 71 -19.17 -8.94 15.81
C THR A 71 -18.09 -8.52 14.81
N GLU A 72 -16.94 -8.09 15.33
CA GLU A 72 -15.73 -7.91 14.52
C GLU A 72 -15.07 -9.24 14.14
N SER A 73 -15.35 -10.33 14.88
CA SER A 73 -14.74 -11.64 14.64
C SER A 73 -15.12 -12.19 13.27
N THR A 74 -14.12 -12.65 12.52
CA THR A 74 -14.29 -13.33 11.23
C THR A 74 -14.32 -14.85 11.36
N GLU A 75 -14.13 -15.40 12.56
CA GLU A 75 -13.94 -16.84 12.75
C GLU A 75 -15.16 -17.67 12.34
N HIS A 76 -16.36 -17.18 12.63
CA HIS A 76 -17.62 -17.83 12.27
C HIS A 76 -17.82 -17.96 10.75
N LEU A 77 -17.18 -17.10 9.95
CA LEU A 77 -17.24 -17.15 8.49
C LEU A 77 -16.19 -18.06 7.87
N LYS A 78 -15.15 -18.44 8.63
CA LYS A 78 -14.02 -19.19 8.10
C LYS A 78 -14.42 -20.56 7.55
N GLY A 79 -15.14 -21.37 8.35
CA GLY A 79 -15.59 -22.70 7.90
C GLY A 79 -16.47 -22.65 6.65
N PRO A 80 -17.53 -21.81 6.62
CA PRO A 80 -18.35 -21.60 5.43
C PRO A 80 -17.57 -21.07 4.21
N LEU A 81 -16.60 -20.16 4.42
CA LEU A 81 -15.73 -19.67 3.35
C LEU A 81 -14.75 -20.73 2.85
N ASP A 82 -14.23 -21.60 3.71
CA ASP A 82 -13.37 -22.72 3.32
C ASP A 82 -14.12 -23.70 2.42
N ALA A 83 -15.39 -23.97 2.71
CA ALA A 83 -16.25 -24.79 1.85
C ALA A 83 -16.48 -24.13 0.47
N LEU A 84 -16.75 -22.83 0.45
CA LEU A 84 -16.87 -22.06 -0.80
C LEU A 84 -15.54 -22.04 -1.57
N ALA A 85 -14.41 -21.89 -0.85
CA ALA A 85 -13.09 -21.86 -1.43
C ALA A 85 -12.75 -23.19 -2.13
N ALA A 86 -13.15 -24.31 -1.54
CA ALA A 86 -12.99 -25.64 -2.12
C ALA A 86 -13.87 -25.83 -3.37
N ASP A 87 -15.14 -25.43 -3.32
CA ASP A 87 -16.08 -25.54 -4.45
C ASP A 87 -15.66 -24.67 -5.66
N VAL A 88 -15.28 -23.42 -5.36
CA VAL A 88 -14.84 -22.46 -6.38
C VAL A 88 -13.37 -22.66 -6.77
N GLN A 89 -12.60 -23.48 -6.04
CA GLN A 89 -11.17 -23.69 -6.23
C GLN A 89 -10.41 -22.36 -6.19
N LEU A 90 -10.56 -21.64 -5.09
CA LEU A 90 -9.84 -20.39 -4.88
C LEU A 90 -8.33 -20.66 -4.72
N ASP A 91 -7.49 -19.85 -5.37
CA ASP A 91 -6.04 -19.89 -5.16
C ASP A 91 -5.74 -19.43 -3.72
N TRP A 92 -6.38 -18.34 -3.33
CA TRP A 92 -6.32 -17.79 -1.99
C TRP A 92 -7.51 -16.86 -1.74
N TYR A 93 -7.82 -16.67 -0.46
CA TYR A 93 -8.75 -15.63 -0.01
C TYR A 93 -8.26 -15.03 1.31
N ARG A 94 -8.72 -13.81 1.60
CA ARG A 94 -8.47 -13.11 2.87
C ARG A 94 -9.74 -12.40 3.30
N ILE A 95 -10.10 -12.58 4.56
CA ILE A 95 -11.18 -11.86 5.22
C ILE A 95 -10.63 -11.04 6.38
N ARG A 96 -11.09 -9.81 6.53
CA ARG A 96 -10.73 -8.96 7.66
C ARG A 96 -11.85 -7.99 8.06
N PRO A 97 -11.88 -7.54 9.33
CA PRO A 97 -12.74 -6.44 9.73
C PRO A 97 -12.31 -5.16 9.01
N VAL A 98 -13.26 -4.28 8.69
CA VAL A 98 -12.98 -2.93 8.17
C VAL A 98 -12.23 -2.09 9.21
N THR A 99 -12.47 -2.33 10.50
CA THR A 99 -11.82 -1.66 11.63
C THR A 99 -10.38 -2.09 11.85
N ARG A 100 -9.98 -3.27 11.34
CA ARG A 100 -8.61 -3.78 11.49
C ARG A 100 -7.66 -2.99 10.58
N LYS A 101 -6.88 -2.11 11.19
CA LYS A 101 -5.81 -1.37 10.54
C LYS A 101 -4.66 -2.30 10.15
N LEU A 102 -4.02 -1.99 9.02
CA LEU A 102 -2.86 -2.74 8.55
C LEU A 102 -1.59 -2.28 9.29
N ARG A 103 -0.94 -3.18 10.02
CA ARG A 103 0.32 -2.88 10.72
C ARG A 103 1.45 -2.67 9.70
N THR A 104 1.99 -1.46 9.69
CA THR A 104 2.85 -0.95 8.62
C THR A 104 4.14 -0.38 9.20
N LEU A 105 5.26 -0.96 8.80
CA LEU A 105 6.60 -0.47 9.10
C LEU A 105 6.99 0.61 8.08
N ILE A 106 7.54 1.73 8.53
CA ILE A 106 8.05 2.78 7.64
C ILE A 106 9.58 2.82 7.70
N LEU A 107 10.23 2.73 6.55
CA LEU A 107 11.67 2.98 6.40
C LEU A 107 11.88 4.37 5.81
N VAL A 108 12.78 5.15 6.39
CA VAL A 108 13.08 6.53 5.96
C VAL A 108 14.58 6.80 6.00
N SER A 109 15.08 7.66 5.11
CA SER A 109 16.44 8.20 5.20
C SER A 109 16.40 9.66 5.66
N LYS A 110 17.11 10.59 5.00
CA LYS A 110 17.15 12.01 5.41
C LYS A 110 15.97 12.84 4.94
N ILE A 111 15.17 12.32 4.01
CA ILE A 111 14.13 13.07 3.32
C ILE A 111 12.76 12.62 3.84
N GLY A 112 12.15 13.41 4.72
CA GLY A 112 10.96 13.01 5.48
C GLY A 112 9.61 13.51 4.97
N HIS A 113 9.51 14.06 3.76
CA HIS A 113 8.20 14.55 3.27
C HIS A 113 7.17 13.42 3.14
N CYS A 114 7.56 12.24 2.66
CA CYS A 114 6.69 11.07 2.61
C CYS A 114 6.33 10.58 4.02
N LEU A 115 7.32 10.55 4.94
CA LEU A 115 7.10 10.16 6.33
C LEU A 115 6.06 11.07 7.01
N ASN A 116 6.25 12.39 6.93
CA ASN A 116 5.36 13.35 7.58
C ASN A 116 3.91 13.24 7.05
N ASP A 117 3.74 13.03 5.75
CA ASP A 117 2.41 12.82 5.16
C ASP A 117 1.76 11.52 5.63
N LEU A 118 2.52 10.42 5.65
CA LEU A 118 2.06 9.12 6.17
C LEU A 118 1.60 9.23 7.62
N LEU A 119 2.42 9.85 8.47
CA LEU A 119 2.12 10.06 9.89
C LEU A 119 0.88 10.92 10.08
N PHE A 120 0.79 12.04 9.36
CA PHE A 120 -0.37 12.93 9.43
C PHE A 120 -1.67 12.22 9.02
N ARG A 121 -1.65 11.47 7.91
CA ARG A 121 -2.84 10.75 7.41
C ARG A 121 -3.24 9.57 8.28
N ALA A 122 -2.28 8.86 8.84
CA ALA A 122 -2.54 7.76 9.78
C ALA A 122 -3.19 8.30 11.06
N ASN A 123 -2.61 9.36 11.64
CA ASN A 123 -3.12 9.98 12.88
C ASN A 123 -4.50 10.63 12.69
N SER A 124 -4.77 11.25 11.53
CA SER A 124 -6.08 11.84 11.20
C SER A 124 -7.14 10.82 10.76
N GLY A 125 -6.81 9.53 10.70
CA GLY A 125 -7.73 8.47 10.27
C GLY A 125 -8.01 8.42 8.76
N GLN A 126 -7.37 9.28 7.96
CA GLN A 126 -7.50 9.26 6.49
C GLN A 126 -6.84 8.02 5.86
N LEU A 127 -5.85 7.46 6.55
CA LEU A 127 -5.12 6.27 6.15
C LEU A 127 -5.29 5.18 7.21
N PRO A 128 -6.03 4.08 6.93
CA PRO A 128 -6.33 3.04 7.92
C PRO A 128 -5.15 2.08 8.12
N ILE A 129 -4.01 2.62 8.56
CA ILE A 129 -2.83 1.86 8.96
C ILE A 129 -2.50 2.10 10.43
N ASP A 130 -1.83 1.13 11.01
CA ASP A 130 -1.23 1.22 12.33
C ASP A 130 0.29 1.22 12.12
N ILE A 131 1.00 2.19 12.67
CA ILE A 131 2.45 2.36 12.45
C ILE A 131 3.13 2.06 13.78
N PRO A 132 3.47 0.79 14.06
CA PRO A 132 4.07 0.44 15.35
C PRO A 132 5.49 1.01 15.47
N LEU A 133 6.23 1.10 14.36
CA LEU A 133 7.61 1.57 14.39
C LEU A 133 8.08 2.21 13.07
N ILE A 134 9.11 3.04 13.19
CA ILE A 134 9.86 3.65 12.09
C ILE A 134 11.31 3.19 12.17
N VAL A 135 11.87 2.73 11.05
CA VAL A 135 13.31 2.44 10.91
C VAL A 135 13.95 3.52 10.07
N SER A 136 15.09 4.03 10.54
CA SER A 136 15.88 5.00 9.78
C SER A 136 17.36 4.66 9.83
N ASN A 137 18.09 4.97 8.76
CA ASN A 137 19.55 4.92 8.77
C ASN A 137 20.21 6.17 9.40
N HIS A 138 19.38 7.14 9.81
CA HIS A 138 19.79 8.38 10.45
C HIS A 138 18.89 8.74 11.64
N ASN A 139 19.37 9.59 12.54
CA ASN A 139 18.63 9.96 13.77
C ASN A 139 17.64 11.13 13.60
N GLU A 140 17.51 11.72 12.40
CA GLU A 140 16.79 12.99 12.23
C GLU A 140 15.29 12.91 12.60
N TYR A 141 14.66 11.74 12.50
CA TYR A 141 13.22 11.58 12.70
C TYR A 141 12.80 10.95 14.04
N GLN A 142 13.74 10.69 14.95
CA GLN A 142 13.42 10.13 16.28
C GLN A 142 12.47 11.03 17.08
N GLY A 143 12.72 12.34 17.10
CA GLY A 143 11.85 13.30 17.78
C GLY A 143 10.46 13.39 17.14
N THR A 144 10.37 13.31 15.80
CA THR A 144 9.10 13.30 15.09
C THR A 144 8.30 12.04 15.41
N ALA A 145 8.92 10.87 15.40
CA ALA A 145 8.27 9.60 15.77
C ALA A 145 7.70 9.65 17.20
N GLY A 146 8.49 10.16 18.16
CA GLY A 146 8.06 10.34 19.55
C GLY A 146 6.84 11.23 19.71
N ASN A 147 6.72 12.31 18.91
CA ASN A 147 5.53 13.18 18.94
C ASN A 147 4.23 12.47 18.52
N TYR A 148 4.34 11.42 17.70
CA TYR A 148 3.21 10.58 17.31
C TYR A 148 3.05 9.33 18.20
N GLY A 149 3.90 9.17 19.23
CA GLY A 149 3.91 8.00 20.10
C GLY A 149 4.36 6.71 19.39
N ILE A 150 5.25 6.83 18.39
CA ILE A 150 5.74 5.72 17.56
C ILE A 150 7.19 5.42 17.91
N ASP A 151 7.53 4.13 18.03
CA ASP A 151 8.89 3.70 18.28
C ASP A 151 9.80 3.97 17.07
N SER A 152 11.01 4.45 17.31
CA SER A 152 11.99 4.74 16.26
C SER A 152 13.28 3.97 16.47
N HIS A 153 13.67 3.19 15.47
CA HIS A 153 14.92 2.44 15.46
C HIS A 153 15.93 3.07 14.50
N HIS A 154 17.14 3.33 15.00
CA HIS A 154 18.26 3.78 14.19
C HIS A 154 19.13 2.59 13.80
N LEU A 155 19.17 2.27 12.51
CA LEU A 155 20.01 1.22 11.94
C LEU A 155 21.02 1.85 10.96
N PRO A 156 22.21 2.27 11.43
CA PRO A 156 23.20 2.95 10.59
C PRO A 156 23.66 2.06 9.44
N VAL A 157 24.09 2.70 8.34
CA VAL A 157 24.62 2.01 7.16
C VAL A 157 26.13 1.91 7.28
N ASN A 158 26.66 0.69 7.27
CA ASN A 158 28.06 0.39 7.02
C ASN A 158 28.16 -0.64 5.87
N LYS A 159 29.24 -0.57 5.07
CA LYS A 159 29.42 -1.43 3.89
C LYS A 159 29.50 -2.92 4.24
N ASP A 160 29.95 -3.24 5.46
CA ASP A 160 30.15 -4.62 5.90
C ASP A 160 28.96 -5.17 6.71
N THR A 161 27.91 -4.37 6.97
CA THR A 161 26.81 -4.73 7.87
C THR A 161 25.43 -4.70 7.18
N GLU A 162 25.40 -4.78 5.85
CA GLU A 162 24.16 -4.74 5.08
C GLU A 162 23.23 -5.91 5.44
N ASP A 163 23.77 -7.13 5.46
CA ASP A 163 23.00 -8.33 5.80
C ASP A 163 22.48 -8.28 7.25
N GLU A 164 23.31 -7.86 8.20
CA GLU A 164 22.94 -7.73 9.62
C GLU A 164 21.82 -6.70 9.83
N ARG A 165 21.85 -5.59 9.05
CA ARG A 165 20.83 -4.55 9.07
C ARG A 165 19.49 -5.09 8.56
N GLU A 166 19.51 -5.81 7.44
CA GLU A 166 18.28 -6.36 6.86
C GLU A 166 17.70 -7.49 7.70
N GLU A 167 18.55 -8.29 8.34
CA GLU A 167 18.10 -9.27 9.32
C GLU A 167 17.46 -8.57 10.54
N ALA A 168 18.01 -7.44 11.00
CA ALA A 168 17.38 -6.64 12.05
C ALA A 168 16.00 -6.10 11.61
N ILE A 169 15.86 -5.65 10.36
CA ILE A 169 14.57 -5.22 9.80
C ILE A 169 13.57 -6.39 9.80
N LEU A 170 13.99 -7.58 9.37
CA LEU A 170 13.13 -8.77 9.38
C LEU A 170 12.72 -9.19 10.80
N ARG A 171 13.62 -9.09 11.78
CA ARG A 171 13.29 -9.30 13.20
C ARG A 171 12.21 -8.33 13.66
N LEU A 172 12.39 -7.03 13.42
CA LEU A 172 11.41 -6.00 13.79
C LEU A 172 10.05 -6.22 13.11
N VAL A 173 10.04 -6.61 11.83
CA VAL A 173 8.83 -6.97 11.09
C VAL A 173 8.08 -8.10 11.81
N LYS A 174 8.80 -9.15 12.22
CA LYS A 174 8.23 -10.32 12.89
C LYS A 174 7.72 -9.99 14.30
N GLU A 175 8.54 -9.31 15.11
CA GLU A 175 8.21 -8.92 16.49
C GLU A 175 6.96 -8.03 16.56
N ASN A 176 6.78 -7.16 15.56
CA ASN A 176 5.68 -6.22 15.53
C ASN A 176 4.48 -6.67 14.71
N ASP A 177 4.44 -7.92 14.25
CA ASP A 177 3.41 -8.47 13.36
C ASP A 177 3.13 -7.57 12.12
N THR A 178 4.19 -6.99 11.56
CA THR A 178 4.09 -6.06 10.44
C THR A 178 3.64 -6.82 9.18
N LYS A 179 2.67 -6.26 8.47
CA LYS A 179 2.12 -6.83 7.23
C LYS A 179 2.58 -6.10 5.97
N LEU A 180 2.98 -4.84 6.12
CA LEU A 180 3.41 -3.95 5.04
C LEU A 180 4.66 -3.17 5.45
N VAL A 181 5.60 -3.02 4.54
CA VAL A 181 6.76 -2.13 4.66
C VAL A 181 6.65 -1.03 3.62
N VAL A 182 6.80 0.23 4.04
CA VAL A 182 6.78 1.39 3.14
C VAL A 182 8.15 2.07 3.14
N LEU A 183 8.77 2.16 1.97
CA LEU A 183 10.00 2.91 1.76
C LEU A 183 9.66 4.38 1.52
N ALA A 184 9.61 5.16 2.60
CA ALA A 184 9.31 6.59 2.57
C ALA A 184 10.57 7.39 2.25
N SER A 185 10.99 7.41 0.98
CA SER A 185 12.29 7.99 0.55
C SER A 185 13.49 7.34 1.26
N TYR A 186 13.42 6.03 1.46
CA TYR A 186 14.55 5.23 1.92
C TYR A 186 15.52 5.02 0.76
N MET A 187 16.77 5.45 0.93
CA MET A 187 17.74 5.54 -0.18
C MET A 187 18.71 4.37 -0.24
N GLN A 188 18.54 3.34 0.60
CA GLN A 188 19.36 2.12 0.50
C GLN A 188 18.66 1.12 -0.42
N VAL A 189 19.47 0.49 -1.27
CA VAL A 189 19.01 -0.64 -2.08
C VAL A 189 18.78 -1.81 -1.13
N LEU A 190 17.66 -2.52 -1.30
CA LEU A 190 17.37 -3.72 -0.51
C LEU A 190 17.98 -4.94 -1.19
N THR A 191 18.50 -5.90 -0.41
CA THR A 191 19.02 -7.14 -0.99
C THR A 191 17.89 -8.00 -1.55
N SER A 192 18.25 -8.88 -2.48
CA SER A 192 17.32 -9.89 -3.01
C SER A 192 16.73 -10.80 -1.93
N GLN A 193 17.47 -11.03 -0.83
CA GLN A 193 17.00 -11.85 0.29
C GLN A 193 15.83 -11.18 1.03
N LEU A 194 15.95 -9.89 1.36
CA LEU A 194 14.87 -9.14 1.99
C LEU A 194 13.67 -9.00 1.05
N CYS A 195 13.91 -8.71 -0.23
CA CYS A 195 12.85 -8.65 -1.24
C CYS A 195 12.09 -9.97 -1.36
N ALA A 196 12.79 -11.12 -1.34
CA ALA A 196 12.14 -12.43 -1.37
C ALA A 196 11.35 -12.73 -0.09
N ALA A 197 11.93 -12.46 1.09
CA ALA A 197 11.29 -12.71 2.38
C ALA A 197 10.00 -11.88 2.57
N MET A 198 9.94 -10.71 1.95
CA MET A 198 8.81 -9.77 2.02
C MET A 198 8.17 -9.52 0.66
N SER A 199 8.20 -10.52 -0.23
CA SER A 199 7.63 -10.42 -1.57
C SER A 199 6.16 -9.98 -1.52
N GLY A 200 5.83 -8.98 -2.35
CA GLY A 200 4.49 -8.38 -2.39
C GLY A 200 4.11 -7.51 -1.19
N LYS A 201 5.01 -7.32 -0.21
CA LYS A 201 4.73 -6.59 1.05
C LYS A 201 5.61 -5.36 1.27
N ILE A 202 6.43 -5.00 0.29
CA ILE A 202 7.24 -3.77 0.34
C ILE A 202 6.76 -2.83 -0.77
N ILE A 203 6.39 -1.61 -0.39
CA ILE A 203 6.01 -0.55 -1.34
C ILE A 203 7.10 0.52 -1.34
N ASN A 204 7.56 0.91 -2.52
CA ASN A 204 8.44 2.06 -2.71
C ASN A 204 7.74 3.19 -3.45
N ILE A 205 8.20 4.41 -3.21
CA ILE A 205 7.80 5.61 -3.94
C ILE A 205 9.05 6.37 -4.39
N HIS A 206 9.27 6.44 -5.70
CA HIS A 206 10.41 7.15 -6.29
C HIS A 206 9.97 8.25 -7.30
N HIS A 207 10.92 9.14 -7.62
CA HIS A 207 10.85 10.17 -8.67
C HIS A 207 11.79 9.71 -9.80
N PRO A 208 11.71 10.21 -11.04
CA PRO A 208 10.56 10.69 -11.81
C PRO A 208 9.93 9.53 -12.60
N PHE A 209 8.94 9.84 -13.46
CA PHE A 209 8.28 8.92 -14.38
C PHE A 209 9.25 7.90 -15.01
N LEU A 210 9.26 6.66 -14.52
CA LEU A 210 9.88 5.56 -15.24
C LEU A 210 9.16 5.41 -16.59
N PRO A 211 9.89 5.28 -17.71
CA PRO A 211 11.33 4.97 -17.83
C PRO A 211 12.26 6.17 -18.10
N SER A 212 11.82 7.43 -17.95
CA SER A 212 12.42 8.57 -18.67
C SER A 212 13.74 9.14 -18.10
N PHE A 213 14.06 8.93 -16.82
CA PHE A 213 15.24 9.54 -16.17
C PHE A 213 15.86 8.63 -15.10
N LYS A 214 16.80 7.76 -15.52
CA LYS A 214 17.60 6.91 -14.61
C LYS A 214 18.86 7.66 -14.13
N GLY A 215 19.38 7.33 -12.94
CA GLY A 215 20.67 7.81 -12.43
C GLY A 215 20.65 9.11 -11.62
N ALA A 216 21.83 9.74 -11.45
CA ALA A 216 22.01 10.88 -10.55
C ALA A 216 21.35 12.18 -11.08
N LYS A 217 20.87 13.02 -10.16
CA LYS A 217 20.26 14.36 -10.42
C LYS A 217 19.14 14.35 -11.47
N PRO A 218 18.08 13.54 -11.30
CA PRO A 218 17.01 13.41 -12.30
C PRO A 218 16.29 14.73 -12.60
N TYR A 219 16.17 15.65 -11.63
CA TYR A 219 15.59 16.97 -11.83
C TYR A 219 16.38 17.87 -12.78
N HIS A 220 17.70 17.78 -12.74
CA HIS A 220 18.55 18.55 -13.64
C HIS A 220 18.37 18.06 -15.08
N GLN A 221 18.38 16.73 -15.27
CA GLN A 221 18.14 16.13 -16.58
C GLN A 221 16.75 16.50 -17.13
N ALA A 222 15.72 16.47 -16.27
CA ALA A 222 14.36 16.86 -16.65
C ALA A 222 14.25 18.36 -16.99
N TYR A 223 14.96 19.21 -16.24
CA TYR A 223 15.01 20.66 -16.49
C TYR A 223 15.72 20.99 -17.80
N GLU A 224 16.88 20.37 -18.06
CA GLU A 224 17.65 20.53 -19.31
C GLU A 224 16.84 20.06 -20.53
N ARG A 225 16.03 19.01 -20.40
CA ARG A 225 15.09 18.56 -21.44
C ARG A 225 13.82 19.42 -21.56
N GLY A 226 13.63 20.41 -20.68
CA GLY A 226 12.49 21.32 -20.74
C GLY A 226 11.13 20.66 -20.54
N VAL A 227 11.06 19.55 -19.79
CA VAL A 227 9.80 18.82 -19.60
C VAL A 227 8.75 19.69 -18.91
N LYS A 228 7.47 19.42 -19.20
CA LYS A 228 6.32 20.18 -18.65
C LYS A 228 5.50 19.39 -17.64
N ILE A 229 5.93 18.16 -17.36
CA ILE A 229 5.34 17.28 -16.37
C ILE A 229 6.46 16.58 -15.59
N ILE A 230 6.26 16.45 -14.28
CA ILE A 230 6.97 15.51 -13.42
C ILE A 230 5.99 14.43 -12.98
N GLY A 231 6.51 13.27 -12.57
CA GLY A 231 5.67 12.18 -12.09
C GLY A 231 6.28 11.48 -10.89
N SER A 232 5.42 10.74 -10.19
CA SER A 232 5.77 9.84 -9.10
C SER A 232 5.13 8.49 -9.39
N THR A 233 5.89 7.43 -9.14
CA THR A 233 5.42 6.05 -9.24
C THR A 233 5.51 5.42 -7.85
N SER A 234 4.42 4.76 -7.42
CA SER A 234 4.48 3.79 -6.33
C SER A 234 4.42 2.38 -6.91
N HIS A 235 5.30 1.50 -6.45
CA HIS A 235 5.38 0.14 -6.95
C HIS A 235 5.73 -0.84 -5.82
N ILE A 236 5.43 -2.11 -6.04
CA ILE A 236 5.92 -3.21 -5.21
C ILE A 236 7.42 -3.36 -5.45
N VAL A 237 8.21 -3.53 -4.39
CA VAL A 237 9.65 -3.74 -4.52
C VAL A 237 9.93 -5.20 -4.88
N THR A 238 10.81 -5.37 -5.85
CA THR A 238 11.35 -6.65 -6.34
C THR A 238 12.87 -6.64 -6.22
N ALA A 239 13.54 -7.75 -6.57
CA ALA A 239 15.00 -7.76 -6.66
C ALA A 239 15.52 -6.79 -7.75
N ASP A 240 14.73 -6.58 -8.81
CA ASP A 240 15.03 -5.59 -9.83
C ASP A 240 14.70 -4.17 -9.32
N LEU A 241 15.73 -3.33 -9.27
CA LEU A 241 15.66 -1.99 -8.71
C LEU A 241 14.64 -1.12 -9.48
N ASP A 242 13.63 -0.64 -8.76
CA ASP A 242 12.56 0.24 -9.26
C ASP A 242 11.70 -0.33 -10.41
N GLU A 243 11.76 -1.63 -10.68
CA GLU A 243 11.07 -2.26 -11.83
C GLU A 243 9.91 -3.19 -11.45
N GLY A 244 9.55 -3.25 -10.16
CA GLY A 244 8.44 -4.10 -9.70
C GLY A 244 7.05 -3.58 -10.09
N PRO A 245 6.00 -4.38 -9.83
CA PRO A 245 4.62 -4.07 -10.25
C PRO A 245 4.15 -2.68 -9.83
N ILE A 246 3.73 -1.88 -10.82
CA ILE A 246 3.23 -0.53 -10.61
C ILE A 246 1.87 -0.59 -9.92
N ILE A 247 1.73 0.21 -8.87
CA ILE A 247 0.50 0.32 -8.08
C ILE A 247 -0.31 1.55 -8.50
N GLU A 248 0.35 2.70 -8.58
CA GLU A 248 -0.25 3.99 -8.90
C GLU A 248 0.84 4.90 -9.47
N GLN A 249 0.44 5.72 -10.44
CA GLN A 249 1.28 6.78 -10.99
C GLN A 249 0.50 8.09 -11.00
N ARG A 250 1.19 9.18 -10.69
CA ARG A 250 0.60 10.51 -10.78
C ARG A 250 1.56 11.47 -11.44
N VAL A 251 1.02 12.50 -12.08
CA VAL A 251 1.78 13.56 -12.72
C VAL A 251 1.39 14.94 -12.20
N ALA A 252 2.34 15.86 -12.19
CA ALA A 252 2.14 17.27 -11.90
C ALA A 252 2.76 18.12 -13.00
N ARG A 253 2.07 19.21 -13.38
CA ARG A 253 2.61 20.18 -14.33
C ARG A 253 3.74 21.00 -13.70
N ILE A 254 4.75 21.29 -14.48
CA ILE A 254 5.86 22.20 -14.14
C ILE A 254 6.01 23.23 -15.25
N ASP A 255 6.57 24.38 -14.89
CA ASP A 255 6.65 25.53 -15.79
C ASP A 255 8.09 26.05 -15.94
N HIS A 256 8.36 26.75 -17.04
CA HIS A 256 9.65 27.32 -17.41
C HIS A 256 10.15 28.37 -16.40
N CYS A 257 9.25 29.02 -15.67
CA CYS A 257 9.57 29.95 -14.60
C CYS A 257 10.12 29.27 -13.32
N MET A 258 10.06 27.93 -13.23
CA MET A 258 10.46 27.20 -12.03
C MET A 258 11.89 26.67 -12.19
N SER A 259 12.77 27.00 -11.24
CA SER A 259 14.12 26.44 -11.17
C SER A 259 14.13 24.97 -10.74
N PRO A 260 15.23 24.20 -10.96
CA PRO A 260 15.35 22.81 -10.49
C PRO A 260 15.07 22.64 -8.98
N ARG A 261 15.44 23.63 -8.17
CA ARG A 261 15.15 23.64 -6.71
C ARG A 261 13.65 23.79 -6.43
N MET A 262 12.95 24.61 -7.21
CA MET A 262 11.49 24.76 -7.11
C MET A 262 10.77 23.49 -7.58
N TRP A 263 11.31 22.79 -8.59
CA TRP A 263 10.78 21.49 -9.03
C TRP A 263 10.88 20.45 -7.92
N SER A 264 12.07 20.30 -7.32
CA SER A 264 12.28 19.37 -6.20
C SER A 264 11.33 19.65 -5.02
N ARG A 265 11.09 20.92 -4.67
CA ARG A 265 10.11 21.29 -3.64
C ARG A 265 8.68 20.92 -4.04
N LYS A 266 8.24 21.30 -5.25
CA LYS A 266 6.89 20.98 -5.74
C LYS A 266 6.65 19.48 -5.77
N ASP A 267 7.67 18.72 -6.15
CA ASP A 267 7.62 17.26 -6.20
C ASP A 267 7.56 16.64 -4.80
N SER A 268 8.29 17.17 -3.82
CA SER A 268 8.17 16.72 -2.42
C SER A 268 6.76 16.91 -1.84
N THR A 269 6.10 18.03 -2.16
CA THR A 269 4.70 18.27 -1.79
C THR A 269 3.76 17.36 -2.58
N PHE A 270 4.05 17.15 -3.86
CA PHE A 270 3.26 16.26 -4.71
C PHE A 270 3.32 14.82 -4.21
N ARG A 271 4.50 14.32 -3.84
CA ARG A 271 4.71 13.00 -3.25
C ARG A 271 3.89 12.77 -2.00
N ALA A 272 3.96 13.69 -1.05
CA ALA A 272 3.10 13.72 0.12
C ALA A 272 1.61 13.64 -0.31
N SER A 273 1.18 14.52 -1.21
CA SER A 273 -0.22 14.53 -1.66
C SER A 273 -0.65 13.27 -2.45
N SER A 274 0.29 12.63 -3.16
CA SER A 274 0.09 11.46 -4.02
C SER A 274 -0.01 10.16 -3.25
N GLY A 275 0.30 10.21 -1.95
CA GLY A 275 0.18 9.13 -0.98
C GLY A 275 -1.23 8.59 -0.80
N ARG A 276 -1.77 7.93 -1.82
CA ARG A 276 -2.82 6.92 -1.64
C ARG A 276 -2.18 5.59 -1.23
N TYR A 277 -1.29 5.63 -0.24
CA TYR A 277 -0.72 4.46 0.43
C TYR A 277 -1.83 3.47 0.86
N GLY A 278 -3.03 3.98 1.11
CA GLY A 278 -4.19 3.23 1.61
C GLY A 278 -5.05 2.49 0.60
N ARG A 279 -4.86 2.66 -0.72
CA ARG A 279 -5.62 1.86 -1.70
C ARG A 279 -4.99 0.49 -1.94
N VAL A 280 -3.67 0.41 -1.78
CA VAL A 280 -2.88 -0.74 -2.21
C VAL A 280 -3.22 -2.00 -1.40
N ASP A 281 -3.35 -1.89 -0.07
CA ASP A 281 -3.68 -3.05 0.76
C ASP A 281 -4.63 -2.69 1.91
N CYS A 282 -4.53 -1.45 2.42
CA CYS A 282 -5.32 -0.99 3.56
C CYS A 282 -6.84 -0.91 3.28
N ARG A 283 -7.23 -0.81 2.00
CA ARG A 283 -8.62 -1.00 1.53
C ARG A 283 -8.82 -2.30 0.76
N GLY A 284 -7.77 -3.06 0.44
CA GLY A 284 -7.82 -4.29 -0.37
C GLY A 284 -8.05 -4.05 -1.87
N ALA A 285 -7.67 -2.88 -2.41
CA ALA A 285 -7.98 -2.49 -3.79
C ALA A 285 -6.85 -2.78 -4.79
N CYS A 286 -5.61 -3.03 -4.34
CA CYS A 286 -4.61 -3.67 -5.18
C CYS A 286 -4.42 -5.09 -4.65
N VAL A 287 -4.98 -6.04 -5.36
CA VAL A 287 -4.71 -7.44 -5.12
C VAL A 287 -3.43 -7.76 -5.90
N PRO A 288 -2.25 -7.92 -5.26
CA PRO A 288 -1.11 -8.43 -5.99
C PRO A 288 -1.47 -9.83 -6.50
N GLN A 289 -1.32 -10.04 -7.80
CA GLN A 289 -1.19 -11.39 -8.34
C GLN A 289 0.03 -12.00 -7.64
N GLN A 290 -0.21 -12.95 -6.73
CA GLN A 290 0.86 -13.78 -6.20
C GLN A 290 1.09 -14.87 -7.24
N ASP A 291 2.19 -14.75 -7.97
CA ASP A 291 2.84 -15.88 -8.62
C ASP A 291 3.56 -16.74 -7.56
#